data_AF-A0A7C9GMH3-F1
#
_entry.id   AF-A0A7C9GMH3-F1
#
_cell.length_a   1.000
_cell.length_b   1.000
_cell.length_c   1.000
_cell.angle_alpha   90.00
_cell.angle_beta   90.00
_cell.angle_gamma   90.00
#
_symmetry.space_group_name_H-M   'P 1'
#
loop_
_entity.id
_entity.type
_entity.pdbx_description
1 polymer ?
#
loop_
_entity_poly.entity_id
_entity_poly.type
_entity_poly.pdbx_seq_one_letter_code
_entity_poly.pdbx_strand_id
1 'polypeptide(L)' 'MSDETRDSNGTLLADGDNVTLIKDLKVKGTSTTLKRGTMVKGIRLTGNPEEIDCRVEKVKGLVLRTEFVRKA' A
#
# COMPACT_ATOMS: atom_id res chain seq x y z
N MET A 1 -13.02 -10.68 16.25
CA MET A 1 -12.30 -9.41 16.02
C MET A 1 -12.19 -9.29 14.52
N SER A 2 -12.77 -8.25 13.93
CA SER A 2 -12.67 -7.99 12.50
C SER A 2 -11.44 -7.12 12.30
N ASP A 3 -10.32 -7.75 11.97
CA ASP A 3 -9.08 -7.07 11.60
C ASP A 3 -9.25 -6.43 10.21
N GLU A 4 -9.98 -5.32 10.19
CA GLU A 4 -10.29 -4.58 8.98
C GLU A 4 -9.06 -3.81 8.51
N THR A 5 -8.58 -4.11 7.31
CA THR A 5 -7.51 -3.35 6.68
C THR A 5 -8.05 -1.98 6.26
N ARG A 6 -7.48 -0.92 6.83
CA ARG A 6 -7.89 0.47 6.56
C ARG A 6 -6.71 1.31 6.15
N ASP A 7 -6.95 2.24 5.24
CA ASP A 7 -5.94 3.21 4.81
C ASP A 7 -5.65 4.28 5.89
N SER A 8 -4.76 5.22 5.60
CA SER A 8 -4.39 6.32 6.52
C SER A 8 -5.56 7.21 6.97
N ASN A 9 -6.68 7.19 6.23
CA ASN A 9 -7.87 7.99 6.49
C ASN A 9 -8.99 7.18 7.16
N GLY A 10 -8.75 5.90 7.46
CA GLY A 10 -9.75 5.00 8.02
C GLY A 10 -10.69 4.39 6.99
N THR A 11 -10.39 4.50 5.69
CA THR A 11 -11.17 3.92 4.61
C THR A 11 -10.89 2.43 4.51
N LEU A 12 -11.94 1.60 4.44
CA LEU A 12 -11.79 0.16 4.23
C LEU A 12 -11.15 -0.13 2.87
N LEU A 13 -10.12 -0.98 2.90
CA LEU A 13 -9.42 -1.49 1.73
C LEU A 13 -9.89 -2.91 1.42
N ALA A 14 -10.01 -3.22 0.13
CA ALA A 14 -10.34 -4.54 -0.37
C ALA A 14 -9.33 -5.00 -1.43
N ASP A 15 -9.26 -6.31 -1.65
CA ASP A 15 -8.46 -6.88 -2.73
C ASP A 15 -8.88 -6.28 -4.09
N GLY A 16 -7.89 -5.85 -4.86
CA GLY A 16 -8.11 -5.21 -6.16
C GLY A 16 -8.27 -3.69 -6.11
N ASP A 17 -8.35 -3.08 -4.92
CA ASP A 17 -8.39 -1.63 -4.79
C ASP A 17 -7.11 -0.97 -5.32
N ASN A 18 -7.22 0.32 -5.60
CA ASN A 18 -6.09 1.18 -5.91
C ASN A 18 -5.83 2.09 -4.71
N VAL A 19 -4.55 2.31 -4.42
CA VAL A 19 -4.13 3.22 -3.35
C VAL A 19 -3.06 4.18 -3.85
N THR A 20 -2.94 5.31 -3.20
CA THR A 20 -1.97 6.35 -3.51
C THR A 20 -1.09 6.61 -2.29
N LEU A 21 0.21 6.78 -2.51
CA LEU A 21 1.13 7.14 -1.43
C LEU A 21 0.90 8.56 -0.92
N ILE A 22 0.79 8.72 0.40
CA ILE A 22 0.61 10.05 1.02
C ILE A 22 1.95 10.75 1.31
N LYS A 23 3.07 10.02 1.27
CA LYS A 23 4.43 10.51 1.51
C LYS A 23 5.46 9.77 0.65
N ASP A 24 6.66 10.31 0.57
CA ASP A 24 7.80 9.63 -0.08
C ASP A 24 8.25 8.45 0.77
N LEU A 25 8.36 7.27 0.17
CA LEU A 25 8.84 6.05 0.83
C LEU A 25 10.03 5.47 0.08
N LYS A 26 11.12 5.21 0.80
CA LYS A 26 12.26 4.47 0.26
C LYS A 26 12.00 2.98 0.36
N VAL A 27 12.10 2.27 -0.75
CA VAL A 27 11.91 0.80 -0.77
C VAL A 27 13.16 0.15 -0.18
N LYS A 28 12.98 -0.60 0.90
CA LYS A 28 14.07 -1.34 1.55
C LYS A 28 14.69 -2.34 0.57
N GLY A 29 16.02 -2.40 0.52
CA GLY A 29 16.75 -3.30 -0.39
C GLY A 29 16.93 -2.77 -1.81
N THR A 30 16.43 -1.56 -2.14
CA THR A 30 16.67 -0.93 -3.44
C THR A 30 17.06 0.54 -3.28
N SER A 31 17.60 1.15 -4.33
CA SER A 31 17.82 2.60 -4.42
C SER A 31 16.56 3.37 -4.85
N THR A 32 15.42 2.68 -4.99
CA THR A 32 14.17 3.25 -5.49
C THR A 32 13.41 3.95 -4.37
N THR A 33 13.04 5.20 -4.61
CA THR A 33 12.12 5.96 -3.76
C THR A 33 10.78 6.09 -4.47
N LEU A 34 9.72 5.58 -3.85
CA LEU A 34 8.37 5.82 -4.29
C LEU A 34 7.95 7.21 -3.83
N LYS A 35 7.54 8.04 -4.78
CA LYS A 35 7.17 9.43 -4.50
C LYS A 35 5.74 9.51 -3.99
N ARG A 36 5.46 10.50 -3.14
CA ARG A 36 4.11 10.92 -2.80
C ARG A 36 3.30 11.11 -4.07
N GLY A 37 2.06 10.62 -4.07
CA GLY A 37 1.19 10.66 -5.24
C GLY A 37 1.38 9.49 -6.21
N THR A 38 2.38 8.62 -6.02
CA THR A 38 2.48 7.38 -6.80
C THR A 38 1.25 6.52 -6.54
N MET A 39 0.53 6.18 -7.61
CA MET A 39 -0.61 5.28 -7.57
C MET A 39 -0.14 3.84 -7.68
N VAL A 40 -0.64 3.00 -6.79
CA VAL A 40 -0.39 1.57 -6.71
C VAL A 40 -1.72 0.88 -7.01
N LYS A 41 -1.75 0.09 -8.08
CA LYS A 41 -2.98 -0.51 -8.60
C LYS A 41 -3.09 -1.98 -8.20
N GLY A 42 -4.31 -2.43 -7.91
CA GLY A 42 -4.61 -3.83 -7.65
C GLY A 42 -3.88 -4.38 -6.43
N ILE A 43 -4.04 -3.72 -5.28
CA ILE A 43 -3.48 -4.18 -4.01
C ILE A 43 -4.12 -5.50 -3.56
N ARG A 44 -3.45 -6.22 -2.67
CA ARG A 44 -3.95 -7.43 -2.04
C ARG A 44 -3.83 -7.34 -0.53
N LEU A 45 -4.81 -7.87 0.18
CA LEU A 45 -4.78 -7.95 1.63
C LEU A 45 -3.88 -9.13 2.05
N THR A 46 -3.01 -8.92 3.04
CA THR A 46 -2.04 -9.93 3.49
C THR A 46 -2.49 -10.69 4.74
N GLY A 47 -3.66 -10.37 5.27
CA GLY A 47 -4.17 -10.88 6.56
C GLY A 47 -3.70 -10.06 7.77
N ASN A 48 -2.75 -9.14 7.59
CA ASN A 48 -2.38 -8.14 8.59
C ASN A 48 -3.08 -6.81 8.26
N PRO A 49 -3.91 -6.24 9.16
CA PRO A 49 -4.66 -5.01 8.88
C PRO A 49 -3.78 -3.77 8.67
N GLU A 50 -2.52 -3.83 9.09
CA GLU A 50 -1.55 -2.75 8.89
C GLU A 50 -0.75 -2.87 7.59
N GLU A 51 -0.91 -3.95 6.83
CA GLU A 51 -0.07 -4.26 5.67
C GLU A 51 -0.89 -4.66 4.44
N ILE A 52 -0.41 -4.25 3.27
CA ILE A 52 -0.97 -4.65 1.98
C ILE A 52 0.16 -5.10 1.04
N ASP A 53 -0.08 -6.17 0.30
CA ASP A 53 0.78 -6.60 -0.79
C ASP A 53 0.42 -5.79 -2.02
N CYS A 54 1.46 -5.33 -2.71
CA CYS A 54 1.26 -4.55 -3.91
C CYS A 54 2.37 -4.79 -4.93
N ARG A 55 2.06 -4.36 -6.16
CA ARG A 55 2.95 -4.50 -7.30
C ARG A 55 3.15 -3.14 -7.93
N VAL A 56 4.39 -2.72 -8.04
CA VAL A 56 4.78 -1.47 -8.70
C VAL A 56 5.80 -1.82 -9.75
N GLU A 57 5.44 -1.67 -11.03
CA GLU A 57 6.22 -1.91 -12.26
C GLU A 57 7.31 -2.99 -12.18
N LYS A 58 8.46 -2.69 -11.57
CA LYS A 58 9.66 -3.53 -11.51
C LYS A 58 9.89 -4.22 -10.17
N VAL A 59 9.09 -3.93 -9.15
CA VAL A 59 9.18 -4.53 -7.80
C VAL A 59 8.00 -5.45 -7.59
N LYS A 60 8.27 -6.76 -7.56
CA LYS A 60 7.32 -7.80 -7.16
C LYS A 60 7.46 -8.07 -5.67
N GLY A 61 6.34 -8.30 -4.98
CA GLY A 61 6.33 -8.62 -3.54
C GLY A 61 6.65 -7.41 -2.65
N LEU A 62 6.15 -6.22 -3.03
CA LEU A 62 6.30 -5.04 -2.20
C LEU A 62 5.17 -5.02 -1.18
N VAL A 63 5.52 -5.08 0.10
CA VAL A 63 4.56 -4.86 1.19
C VAL A 63 4.62 -3.40 1.62
N LEU A 64 3.47 -2.73 1.65
CA LEU A 64 3.33 -1.36 2.13
C LEU A 64 2.50 -1.34 3.40
N ARG A 65 2.87 -0.46 4.34
CA ARG A 65 2.02 -0.19 5.51
C ARG A 65 0.83 0.69 5.10
N THR A 66 -0.34 0.34 5.62
CA THR A 66 -1.60 0.99 5.28
C THR A 66 -1.68 2.45 5.77
N GLU A 67 -0.94 2.79 6.83
CA GLU A 67 -0.80 4.16 7.35
C GLU A 67 -0.13 5.15 6.37
N PHE A 68 0.56 4.66 5.33
CA PHE A 68 1.25 5.50 4.34
C PHE A 68 0.57 5.53 2.98
N VAL A 69 -0.60 4.94 2.88
CA VAL A 69 -1.40 4.89 1.66
C VAL A 69 -2.80 5.42 1.93
N ARG A 70 -3.41 5.95 0.88
CA ARG A 70 -4.82 6.38 0.87
C ARG A 70 -5.51 5.69 -0.30
N LYS A 71 -6.74 5.21 -0.12
CA LYS A 71 -7.57 4.72 -1.21
C LYS A 71 -7.69 5.79 -2.31
N ALA A 72 -7.49 5.37 -3.55
CA ALA A 72 -7.45 6.22 -4.74
C ALA A 72 -8.81 6.25 -5.44
#